data_AF-A0A0E3LL92-F1
#
_entry.id   AF-A0A0E3LL92-F1
#
_cell.length_a   1.000
_cell.length_b   1.000
_cell.length_c   1.000
_cell.angle_alpha   90.00
_cell.angle_beta   90.00
_cell.angle_gamma   90.00
#
_symmetry.space_group_name_H-M   'P 1'
#
loop_
_entity.id
_entity.type
_entity.pdbx_description
1 polymer ?
#
loop_
_entity_poly.entity_id
_entity_poly.type
_entity_poly.pdbx_seq_one_letter_code
_entity_poly.pdbx_strand_id
1 'polypeptide(L)'
;MLETLRRHLRDLVKLIEKHHRKPLYTDFEDEIGSETGVELPGFAEAGDFEKFRAKTRAFLLEHQDNTVIHKLRMNIPLTATDLDELERILSESGLGGPEEIARAKEVSHGLGLFVRSLIGLDREAAKQSLATFLKGKTLTANQIEFINLIIDHLTEHGAMDAALLYESPFTDLTPQGPDGLFTSTQIDELIDTLEQITATALVPPCSQQITA
;
A
#
# COMPACT_ATOMS: atom_id res chain seq x y z
N MET A 1 -61.85 43.27 -25.05
CA MET A 1 -62.73 42.09 -25.14
C MET A 1 -62.58 41.13 -23.96
N LEU A 2 -61.37 40.76 -23.50
CA LEU A 2 -61.17 39.80 -22.40
C LEU A 2 -61.68 40.27 -21.02
N GLU A 3 -61.57 41.57 -20.72
CA GLU A 3 -62.04 42.09 -19.42
C GLU A 3 -63.57 42.02 -19.28
N THR A 4 -64.30 42.16 -20.38
CA THR A 4 -65.76 42.00 -20.39
C THR A 4 -66.16 40.56 -20.08
N LEU A 5 -65.40 39.59 -20.59
CA LEU A 5 -65.64 38.16 -20.36
C LEU A 5 -65.31 37.76 -18.91
N ARG A 6 -64.23 38.35 -18.34
CA ARG A 6 -63.87 38.16 -16.92
C ARG A 6 -64.94 38.69 -15.96
N ARG A 7 -65.53 39.84 -16.26
CA ARG A 7 -66.61 40.43 -15.45
C ARG A 7 -67.86 39.54 -15.44
N HIS A 8 -68.28 39.03 -16.60
CA HIS A 8 -69.44 38.13 -16.67
C HIS A 8 -69.20 36.79 -15.97
N LEU A 9 -68.01 36.19 -16.13
CA LEU A 9 -67.68 34.94 -15.44
C LEU A 9 -67.60 35.10 -13.92
N ARG A 10 -67.17 36.27 -13.40
CA ARG A 10 -67.06 36.50 -11.96
C ARG A 10 -68.37 36.30 -11.21
N ASP A 11 -69.48 36.77 -11.78
CA ASP A 11 -70.77 36.63 -11.11
C ASP A 11 -71.32 35.20 -11.20
N LEU A 12 -70.96 34.46 -12.26
CA LEU A 12 -71.32 33.05 -12.41
C LEU A 12 -70.51 32.11 -11.49
N VAL A 13 -69.24 32.43 -11.21
CA VAL A 13 -68.37 31.60 -10.32
C VAL A 13 -68.93 31.48 -8.90
N LYS A 14 -69.72 32.45 -8.43
CA LYS A 14 -70.36 32.41 -7.11
C LYS A 14 -71.43 31.32 -6.99
N LEU A 15 -71.94 30.80 -8.11
CA LEU A 15 -72.96 29.75 -8.18
C LEU A 15 -72.35 28.34 -8.17
N ILE A 16 -71.02 28.21 -8.17
CA ILE A 16 -70.35 26.92 -8.06
C ILE A 16 -70.41 26.49 -6.59
N GLU A 17 -71.26 25.49 -6.31
CA GLU A 17 -71.36 24.89 -4.98
C GLU A 17 -70.01 24.29 -4.58
N LYS A 18 -69.41 24.84 -3.52
CA LYS A 18 -68.19 24.31 -2.94
C LYS A 18 -68.53 22.98 -2.26
N HIS A 19 -68.32 21.86 -2.93
CA HIS A 19 -68.38 20.55 -2.30
C HIS A 19 -67.39 20.52 -1.12
N HIS A 20 -67.94 20.45 0.09
CA HIS A 20 -67.17 20.38 1.32
C HIS A 20 -66.51 19.00 1.38
N ARG A 21 -65.26 18.90 0.91
CA ARG A 21 -64.49 17.67 1.01
C ARG A 21 -64.18 17.43 2.49
N LYS A 22 -64.54 16.25 3.01
CA LYS A 22 -64.19 15.83 4.37
C LYS A 22 -62.66 15.82 4.49
N PRO A 23 -62.06 16.47 5.50
CA PRO A 23 -60.62 16.37 5.70
C PRO A 23 -60.27 14.92 6.07
N LEU A 24 -59.44 14.27 5.24
CA LEU A 24 -58.81 13.00 5.60
C LEU A 24 -57.57 13.35 6.43
N TYR A 25 -57.57 12.93 7.68
CA TYR A 25 -56.37 12.89 8.51
C TYR A 25 -55.80 11.48 8.41
N THR A 26 -54.63 11.35 7.78
CA THR A 26 -53.87 10.12 7.77
C THR A 26 -52.73 10.28 8.76
N ASP A 27 -52.82 9.56 9.87
CA ASP A 27 -51.75 9.41 10.86
C ASP A 27 -51.23 7.98 10.70
N PHE A 28 -49.98 7.84 10.26
CA PHE A 28 -49.32 6.56 10.09
C PHE A 28 -48.15 6.54 11.07
N GLU A 29 -48.18 5.63 12.04
CA GLU A 29 -47.03 5.35 12.87
C GLU A 29 -46.07 4.45 12.08
N ASP A 30 -44.82 4.90 11.91
CA ASP A 30 -43.76 4.09 11.30
C ASP A 30 -43.38 2.93 12.23
N GLU A 31 -43.61 1.69 11.81
CA GLU A 31 -43.08 0.51 12.48
C GLU A 31 -41.64 0.24 11.98
N ILE A 32 -40.65 0.40 12.87
CA ILE A 32 -39.28 -0.04 12.61
C ILE A 32 -39.29 -1.58 12.63
N GLY A 33 -39.26 -2.19 11.45
CA GLY A 33 -39.12 -3.63 11.27
C GLY A 33 -37.77 -4.16 11.77
N SER A 34 -37.67 -5.48 11.92
CA SER A 34 -36.44 -6.14 12.35
C SER A 34 -35.28 -5.89 11.37
N GLU A 35 -34.14 -5.47 11.91
CA GLU A 35 -32.86 -5.37 11.22
C GLU A 35 -32.58 -6.62 10.39
N THR A 36 -32.44 -6.43 9.08
CA THR A 36 -31.88 -7.45 8.19
C THR A 36 -30.46 -7.00 7.87
N GLY A 37 -29.47 -7.67 8.45
CA GLY A 37 -28.07 -7.46 8.09
C GLY A 37 -27.87 -7.81 6.62
N VAL A 38 -27.60 -6.81 5.78
CA VAL A 38 -27.22 -7.01 4.39
C VAL A 38 -25.70 -6.99 4.34
N GLU A 39 -25.09 -8.14 4.09
CA GLU A 39 -23.65 -8.19 3.80
C GLU A 39 -23.40 -7.45 2.48
N LEU A 40 -22.56 -6.41 2.54
CA LEU A 40 -22.12 -5.65 1.38
C LEU A 40 -20.82 -6.28 0.84
N PRO A 41 -20.88 -7.12 -0.21
CA PRO A 41 -19.67 -7.67 -0.80
C PRO A 41 -18.82 -6.53 -1.37
N GLY A 42 -17.61 -6.34 -0.80
CA GLY A 42 -16.65 -5.32 -1.21
C GLY A 42 -16.26 -4.29 -0.13
N PHE A 43 -16.98 -4.20 0.98
CA PHE A 43 -16.64 -3.25 2.07
C PHE A 43 -15.89 -3.86 3.26
N ALA A 44 -15.83 -5.19 3.37
CA ALA A 44 -15.18 -5.86 4.51
C ALA A 44 -13.67 -6.10 4.32
N GLU A 45 -13.15 -6.29 3.10
CA GLU A 45 -11.81 -6.88 2.93
C GLU A 45 -10.65 -5.89 2.65
N ALA A 46 -10.93 -4.69 2.15
CA ALA A 46 -9.88 -3.72 1.81
C ALA A 46 -9.45 -2.89 3.04
N GLY A 47 -10.40 -2.49 3.88
CA GLY A 47 -10.12 -1.68 5.07
C GLY A 47 -9.43 -2.43 6.20
N ASP A 48 -9.64 -3.74 6.32
CA ASP A 48 -9.05 -4.52 7.40
C ASP A 48 -7.58 -4.84 7.13
N PHE A 49 -7.20 -5.07 5.88
CA PHE A 49 -5.78 -5.25 5.51
C PHE A 49 -4.96 -3.97 5.65
N GLU A 50 -5.52 -2.79 5.31
CA GLU A 50 -4.83 -1.52 5.54
C GLU A 50 -4.65 -1.21 7.04
N LYS A 51 -5.68 -1.50 7.87
CA LYS A 51 -5.55 -1.40 9.33
C LYS A 51 -4.51 -2.37 9.87
N PHE A 52 -4.49 -3.61 9.39
CA PHE A 52 -3.46 -4.60 9.71
C PHE A 52 -2.07 -4.06 9.37
N ARG A 53 -1.89 -3.51 8.16
CA ARG A 53 -0.63 -2.90 7.72
C ARG A 53 -0.19 -1.76 8.63
N ALA A 54 -1.10 -0.85 8.99
CA ALA A 54 -0.81 0.28 9.86
C ALA A 54 -0.44 -0.16 11.30
N LYS A 55 -1.19 -1.10 11.88
CA LYS A 55 -0.92 -1.67 13.21
C LYS A 55 0.41 -2.42 13.25
N THR A 56 0.66 -3.25 12.23
CA THR A 56 1.90 -4.01 12.09
C THR A 56 3.09 -3.07 11.97
N ARG A 57 2.99 -2.02 11.16
CA ARG A 57 4.03 -0.98 11.05
C ARG A 57 4.34 -0.33 12.39
N ALA A 58 3.31 0.08 13.14
CA ALA A 58 3.50 0.71 14.45
C ALA A 58 4.20 -0.22 15.44
N PHE A 59 3.78 -1.49 15.50
CA PHE A 59 4.40 -2.49 16.35
C PHE A 59 5.86 -2.76 16.00
N LEU A 60 6.18 -2.91 14.71
CA LEU A 60 7.53 -3.16 14.24
C LEU A 60 8.47 -1.97 14.53
N LEU A 61 7.94 -0.74 14.46
CA LEU A 61 8.69 0.46 14.81
C LEU A 61 8.96 0.58 16.31
N GLU A 62 8.07 0.04 17.16
CA GLU A 62 8.26 0.01 18.61
C GLU A 62 9.23 -1.12 19.04
N HIS A 63 9.26 -2.23 18.30
CA HIS A 63 10.05 -3.42 18.62
C HIS A 63 11.35 -3.55 17.80
N GLN A 64 11.99 -2.42 17.50
CA GLN A 64 13.24 -2.39 16.72
C GLN A 64 14.43 -3.08 17.42
N ASP A 65 14.34 -3.29 18.73
CA ASP A 65 15.33 -4.01 19.53
C ASP A 65 15.33 -5.52 19.26
N ASN A 66 14.29 -6.05 18.60
CA ASN A 66 14.26 -7.45 18.22
C ASN A 66 15.33 -7.73 17.15
N THR A 67 16.09 -8.81 17.35
CA THR A 67 17.20 -9.19 16.47
C THR A 67 16.77 -9.43 15.02
N VAL A 68 15.59 -10.01 14.78
CA VAL A 68 15.11 -10.27 13.42
C VAL A 68 14.72 -8.98 12.69
N ILE A 69 14.02 -8.09 13.39
CA ILE A 69 13.61 -6.78 12.86
C ILE A 69 14.85 -5.92 12.57
N HIS A 70 15.83 -5.97 13.47
CA HIS A 70 17.11 -5.29 13.28
C HIS A 70 17.87 -5.83 12.05
N LYS A 71 17.95 -7.16 11.87
CA LYS A 71 18.57 -7.78 10.69
C LYS A 71 17.92 -7.32 9.39
N LEU A 72 16.58 -7.28 9.34
CA LEU A 72 15.83 -6.80 8.18
C LEU A 72 16.19 -5.35 7.84
N ARG A 73 16.26 -4.47 8.86
CA ARG A 73 16.58 -3.05 8.65
C ARG A 73 18.04 -2.82 8.22
N MET A 74 18.96 -3.65 8.72
CA MET A 74 20.38 -3.58 8.38
C MET A 74 20.76 -4.31 7.08
N ASN A 75 19.78 -4.79 6.30
CA ASN A 75 20.02 -5.60 5.11
C ASN A 75 20.94 -6.80 5.39
N ILE A 76 20.72 -7.49 6.50
CA ILE A 76 21.44 -8.72 6.87
C ILE A 76 20.61 -9.94 6.40
N PRO A 77 21.23 -10.96 5.77
CA PRO A 77 20.51 -12.14 5.30
C PRO A 77 19.74 -12.84 6.42
N LEU A 78 18.47 -13.16 6.14
CA LEU A 78 17.63 -13.90 7.06
C LEU A 78 17.84 -15.41 6.95
N THR A 79 17.74 -16.09 8.09
CA THR A 79 17.67 -17.55 8.15
C THR A 79 16.23 -18.04 8.22
N ALA A 80 15.99 -19.34 7.97
CA ALA A 80 14.65 -19.92 8.09
C ALA A 80 14.07 -19.73 9.50
N THR A 81 14.89 -19.93 10.54
CA THR A 81 14.49 -19.72 11.94
C THR A 81 14.14 -18.26 12.24
N ASP A 82 14.79 -17.30 11.58
CA ASP A 82 14.45 -15.88 11.73
C ASP A 82 13.04 -15.59 11.16
N LEU A 83 12.64 -16.23 10.05
CA LEU A 83 11.29 -16.09 9.50
C LEU A 83 10.23 -16.73 10.41
N ASP A 84 10.51 -17.91 10.95
CA ASP A 84 9.61 -18.59 11.89
C ASP A 84 9.38 -17.73 13.14
N GLU A 85 10.45 -17.12 13.65
CA GLU A 85 10.36 -16.20 14.79
C GLU A 85 9.56 -14.94 14.45
N LEU A 86 9.73 -14.39 13.24
CA LEU A 86 8.95 -13.22 12.83
C LEU A 86 7.46 -13.53 12.70
N GLU A 87 7.11 -14.69 12.14
CA GLU A 87 5.74 -15.17 12.07
C GLU A 87 5.15 -15.38 13.48
N ARG A 88 5.94 -15.95 14.40
CA ARG A 88 5.56 -16.10 15.80
C ARG A 88 5.27 -14.75 16.46
N ILE A 89 6.17 -13.78 16.33
CA ILE A 89 6.01 -12.43 16.90
C ILE A 89 4.74 -11.75 16.37
N LEU A 90 4.49 -11.80 15.06
CA LEU A 90 3.30 -11.21 14.46
C LEU A 90 2.02 -11.90 14.95
N SER A 91 2.02 -13.22 15.09
CA SER A 91 0.86 -13.96 15.60
C SER A 91 0.59 -13.71 17.09
N GLU A 92 1.63 -13.69 17.94
CA GLU A 92 1.51 -13.48 19.39
C GLU A 92 1.08 -12.04 19.73
N SER A 93 1.46 -11.07 18.91
CA SER A 93 1.09 -9.67 19.07
C SER A 93 -0.40 -9.39 18.85
N GLY A 94 -1.16 -10.33 18.28
CA GLY A 94 -2.58 -10.19 17.98
C GLY A 94 -2.89 -9.11 16.94
N LEU A 95 -1.88 -8.69 16.16
CA LEU A 95 -2.02 -7.63 15.16
C LEU A 95 -2.77 -8.10 13.92
N GLY A 96 -2.73 -9.41 13.65
CA GLY A 96 -3.51 -10.03 12.60
C GLY A 96 -3.65 -11.55 12.72
N GLY A 97 -4.71 -12.07 12.11
CA GLY A 97 -4.97 -13.50 12.04
C GLY A 97 -4.01 -14.23 11.09
N PRO A 98 -3.98 -15.57 11.11
CA PRO A 98 -3.15 -16.36 10.19
C PRO A 98 -3.48 -16.05 8.71
N GLU A 99 -4.73 -15.68 8.41
CA GLU A 99 -5.17 -15.30 7.07
C GLU A 99 -4.54 -13.98 6.58
N GLU A 100 -4.42 -12.98 7.45
CA GLU A 100 -3.79 -11.69 7.10
C GLU A 100 -2.28 -11.84 6.90
N ILE A 101 -1.63 -12.69 7.69
CA ILE A 101 -0.22 -13.05 7.53
C ILE A 101 0.00 -13.80 6.22
N ALA A 102 -0.88 -14.75 5.87
CA ALA A 102 -0.84 -15.46 4.59
C ALA A 102 -1.01 -14.49 3.41
N ARG A 103 -2.00 -13.60 3.49
CA ARG A 103 -2.23 -12.56 2.48
C ARG A 103 -1.02 -11.62 2.35
N ALA A 104 -0.37 -11.26 3.45
CA ALA A 104 0.83 -10.45 3.43
C ALA A 104 2.01 -11.14 2.73
N LYS A 105 2.19 -12.45 2.95
CA LYS A 105 3.17 -13.29 2.25
C LYS A 105 2.92 -13.31 0.74
N GLU A 106 1.66 -13.46 0.32
CA GLU A 106 1.27 -13.49 -1.09
C GLU A 106 1.52 -12.15 -1.80
N VAL A 107 1.07 -11.04 -1.19
CA VAL A 107 1.15 -9.70 -1.79
C VAL A 107 2.60 -9.23 -1.94
N SER A 108 3.48 -9.56 -1.00
CA SER A 108 4.86 -9.08 -1.00
C SER A 108 5.88 -10.14 -1.43
N HIS A 109 5.42 -11.28 -1.94
CA HIS A 109 6.26 -12.42 -2.32
C HIS A 109 7.19 -12.92 -1.19
N GLY A 110 6.78 -12.75 0.06
CA GLY A 110 7.56 -13.13 1.23
C GLY A 110 7.28 -12.25 2.45
N LEU A 111 7.30 -12.88 3.63
CA LEU A 111 7.09 -12.21 4.91
C LEU A 111 8.17 -11.17 5.21
N GLY A 112 9.44 -11.47 4.90
CA GLY A 112 10.55 -10.55 5.09
C GLY A 112 10.44 -9.28 4.22
N LEU A 113 10.06 -9.45 2.95
CA LEU A 113 9.80 -8.32 2.04
C LEU A 113 8.60 -7.50 2.50
N PHE A 114 7.53 -8.15 2.96
CA PHE A 114 6.38 -7.45 3.54
C PHE A 114 6.81 -6.55 4.69
N VAL A 115 7.51 -7.10 5.69
CA VAL A 115 7.98 -6.32 6.85
C VAL A 115 8.86 -5.17 6.40
N ARG A 116 9.82 -5.43 5.49
CA ARG A 116 10.72 -4.37 4.99
C ARG A 116 9.97 -3.27 4.25
N SER A 117 8.86 -3.59 3.58
CA SER A 117 7.96 -2.61 2.96
C SER A 117 7.20 -1.71 3.95
N LEU A 118 7.22 -2.03 5.25
CA LEU A 118 6.57 -1.24 6.31
C LEU A 118 7.55 -0.35 7.06
N ILE A 119 8.74 -0.87 7.35
CA ILE A 119 9.74 -0.19 8.17
C ILE A 119 10.84 0.49 7.35
N GLY A 120 11.04 0.06 6.10
CA GLY A 120 12.14 0.52 5.26
C GLY A 120 13.50 -0.09 5.62
N LEU A 121 14.54 0.33 4.91
CA LEU A 121 15.94 0.03 5.25
C LEU A 121 16.57 1.15 6.05
N ASP A 122 17.63 0.82 6.79
CA ASP A 122 18.49 1.84 7.37
C ASP A 122 19.32 2.53 6.28
N ARG A 123 19.49 3.85 6.40
CA ARG A 123 20.22 4.66 5.43
C ARG A 123 21.69 4.24 5.32
N GLU A 124 22.32 3.86 6.42
CA GLU A 124 23.71 3.40 6.41
C GLU A 124 23.83 2.04 5.75
N ALA A 125 22.89 1.13 6.04
CA ALA A 125 22.85 -0.19 5.41
C ALA A 125 22.62 -0.12 3.89
N ALA A 126 21.71 0.75 3.44
CA ALA A 126 21.47 0.99 2.02
C ALA A 126 22.73 1.53 1.32
N LYS A 127 23.40 2.51 1.93
CA LYS A 127 24.69 3.04 1.44
C LYS A 127 25.78 1.97 1.38
N GLN A 128 25.89 1.12 2.40
CA GLN A 128 26.88 0.05 2.45
C GLN A 128 26.64 -0.98 1.34
N SER A 129 25.37 -1.31 1.09
CA SER A 129 25.00 -2.26 0.05
C SER A 129 25.38 -1.74 -1.35
N LEU A 130 25.16 -0.43 -1.59
CA LEU A 130 25.57 0.23 -2.83
C LEU A 130 27.07 0.58 -2.88
N ALA A 131 27.78 0.56 -1.75
CA ALA A 131 29.21 0.88 -1.72
C ALA A 131 30.05 -0.07 -2.60
N THR A 132 29.61 -1.32 -2.75
CA THR A 132 30.24 -2.30 -3.66
C THR A 132 30.15 -1.83 -5.11
N PHE A 133 28.97 -1.36 -5.54
CA PHE A 133 28.77 -0.78 -6.88
C PHE A 133 29.61 0.48 -7.10
N LEU A 134 29.76 1.31 -6.06
CA LEU A 134 30.50 2.56 -6.08
C LEU A 134 32.04 2.38 -6.10
N LYS A 135 32.53 1.20 -5.74
CA LYS A 135 33.96 0.98 -5.49
C LYS A 135 34.79 1.17 -6.77
N GLY A 136 35.77 2.08 -6.69
CA GLY A 136 36.71 2.34 -7.79
C GLY A 136 36.16 3.21 -8.94
N LYS A 137 34.95 3.77 -8.79
CA LYS A 137 34.34 4.67 -9.77
C LYS A 137 34.45 6.12 -9.32
N THR A 138 34.65 7.03 -10.26
CA THR A 138 34.50 8.47 -10.03
C THR A 138 33.17 8.90 -10.63
N LEU A 139 32.25 9.30 -9.76
CA LEU A 139 30.90 9.66 -10.18
C LEU A 139 30.75 11.15 -10.44
N THR A 140 29.91 11.47 -11.41
CA THR A 140 29.43 12.83 -11.68
C THR A 140 28.35 13.23 -10.67
N ALA A 141 28.05 14.52 -10.58
CA ALA A 141 27.02 15.04 -9.67
C ALA A 141 25.65 14.36 -9.90
N ASN A 142 25.21 14.23 -11.16
CA ASN A 142 23.93 13.61 -11.50
C ASN A 142 23.88 12.12 -11.14
N GLN A 143 25.00 11.39 -11.31
CA GLN A 143 25.07 9.98 -10.89
C GLN A 143 25.00 9.84 -9.36
N ILE A 144 25.62 10.75 -8.61
CA ILE A 144 25.53 10.77 -7.14
C ILE A 144 24.09 11.04 -6.69
N GLU A 145 23.42 11.99 -7.33
CA GLU A 145 22.02 12.31 -7.06
C GLU A 145 21.10 11.12 -7.35
N PHE A 146 21.29 10.47 -8.50
CA PHE A 146 20.55 9.25 -8.86
C PHE A 146 20.70 8.14 -7.81
N ILE A 147 21.92 7.92 -7.32
CA ILE A 147 22.19 6.92 -6.28
C ILE A 147 21.57 7.34 -4.94
N ASN A 148 21.55 8.63 -4.62
CA ASN A 148 20.86 9.12 -3.43
C ASN A 148 19.35 8.88 -3.52
N LEU A 149 18.72 9.08 -4.69
CA LEU A 149 17.31 8.74 -4.88
C LEU A 149 17.04 7.25 -4.66
N ILE A 150 17.95 6.37 -5.10
CA ILE A 150 17.85 4.93 -4.83
C ILE A 150 17.94 4.67 -3.34
N ILE A 151 18.91 5.27 -2.65
CA ILE A 151 19.06 5.14 -1.19
C ILE A 151 17.79 5.61 -0.48
N ASP A 152 17.25 6.77 -0.86
CA ASP A 152 16.04 7.34 -0.27
C ASP A 152 14.84 6.39 -0.45
N HIS A 153 14.62 5.89 -1.66
CA HIS A 153 13.56 4.92 -1.93
C HIS A 153 13.74 3.62 -1.15
N LEU A 154 14.96 3.08 -1.08
CA LEU A 154 15.26 1.89 -0.27
C LEU A 154 15.01 2.14 1.23
N THR A 155 15.31 3.34 1.73
CA THR A 155 15.03 3.70 3.13
C THR A 155 13.55 3.83 3.44
N GLU A 156 12.72 4.20 2.48
CA GLU A 156 11.28 4.38 2.68
C GLU A 156 10.49 3.09 2.44
N HIS A 157 10.79 2.40 1.34
CA HIS A 157 10.03 1.23 0.88
C HIS A 157 10.71 -0.09 1.15
N GLY A 158 11.96 -0.08 1.60
CA GLY A 158 12.70 -1.28 1.94
C GLY A 158 13.22 -2.06 0.73
N ALA A 159 12.43 -2.27 -0.30
CA ALA A 159 12.82 -2.93 -1.54
C ALA A 159 12.53 -2.05 -2.76
N MET A 160 13.16 -2.35 -3.88
CA MET A 160 12.99 -1.62 -5.14
C MET A 160 13.01 -2.62 -6.29
N ASP A 161 12.01 -2.52 -7.17
CA ASP A 161 12.03 -3.17 -8.48
C ASP A 161 12.89 -2.36 -9.45
N ALA A 162 13.73 -3.02 -10.23
CA ALA A 162 14.57 -2.40 -11.25
C ALA A 162 13.76 -1.60 -12.29
N ALA A 163 12.50 -1.99 -12.55
CA ALA A 163 11.61 -1.27 -13.45
C ALA A 163 11.38 0.20 -13.02
N LEU A 164 11.39 0.49 -11.71
CA LEU A 164 11.16 1.83 -11.16
C LEU A 164 12.25 2.82 -11.56
N LEU A 165 13.45 2.34 -11.92
CA LEU A 165 14.53 3.21 -12.40
C LEU A 165 14.15 3.97 -13.69
N TYR A 166 13.14 3.50 -14.43
CA TYR A 166 12.63 4.12 -15.64
C TYR A 166 11.33 4.92 -15.41
N GLU A 167 10.96 5.16 -14.15
CA GLU A 167 9.81 5.97 -13.77
C GLU A 167 10.25 7.24 -13.02
N SER A 168 9.34 8.21 -12.83
CA SER A 168 9.61 9.37 -11.95
C SER A 168 9.70 8.85 -10.51
N PRO A 169 10.66 9.31 -9.67
CA PRO A 169 11.52 10.49 -9.84
C PRO A 169 12.86 10.27 -10.55
N PHE A 170 13.18 9.03 -10.97
CA PHE A 170 14.48 8.68 -11.54
C PHE A 170 14.69 9.25 -12.95
N THR A 171 13.61 9.38 -13.73
CA THR A 171 13.64 9.99 -15.06
C THR A 171 13.62 11.52 -15.06
N ASP A 172 13.44 12.16 -13.90
CA ASP A 172 13.45 13.62 -13.78
C ASP A 172 14.87 14.19 -13.87
N LEU A 173 15.88 13.40 -13.51
CA LEU A 173 17.30 13.78 -13.62
C LEU A 173 17.82 13.74 -15.06
N THR A 174 17.34 12.76 -15.84
CA THR A 174 17.74 12.55 -17.24
C THR A 174 16.56 12.04 -18.07
N PRO A 175 16.27 12.64 -19.25
CA PRO A 175 15.18 12.18 -20.12
C PRO A 175 15.32 10.74 -20.62
N GLN A 176 16.51 10.17 -20.54
CA GLN A 176 16.82 8.78 -20.90
C GLN A 176 16.93 7.86 -19.68
N GLY A 177 16.58 8.33 -18.48
CA GLY A 177 16.67 7.56 -17.24
C GLY A 177 18.11 7.10 -16.94
N PRO A 178 18.32 5.87 -16.41
CA PRO A 178 19.64 5.38 -16.02
C PRO A 178 20.60 5.25 -17.21
N ASP A 179 20.09 5.00 -18.43
CA ASP A 179 20.89 4.91 -19.67
C ASP A 179 21.60 6.22 -20.02
N GLY A 180 21.06 7.36 -19.58
CA GLY A 180 21.69 8.67 -19.74
C GLY A 180 22.84 8.93 -18.75
N LEU A 181 22.95 8.12 -17.69
CA LEU A 181 23.89 8.34 -16.59
C LEU A 181 24.96 7.24 -16.50
N PHE A 182 24.64 6.01 -16.86
CA PHE A 182 25.52 4.86 -16.69
C PHE A 182 25.70 4.09 -18.00
N THR A 183 26.81 3.37 -18.13
CA THR A 183 26.96 2.42 -19.26
C THR A 183 26.06 1.21 -19.05
N SER A 184 25.70 0.50 -20.11
CA SER A 184 24.86 -0.72 -20.00
C SER A 184 25.43 -1.72 -18.97
N THR A 185 26.74 -1.93 -18.97
CA THR A 185 27.41 -2.81 -17.99
C THR A 185 27.27 -2.32 -16.55
N GLN A 186 27.25 -1.00 -16.32
CA GLN A 186 27.06 -0.43 -15.00
C GLN A 186 25.59 -0.53 -14.57
N ILE A 187 24.66 -0.46 -15.51
CA ILE A 187 23.23 -0.65 -15.24
C ILE A 187 22.99 -2.10 -14.84
N ASP A 188 23.56 -3.07 -15.56
CA ASP A 188 23.50 -4.49 -15.22
C ASP A 188 24.05 -4.74 -13.80
N GLU A 189 25.24 -4.19 -13.48
CA GLU A 189 25.82 -4.26 -12.13
C GLU A 189 24.90 -3.64 -11.05
N LEU A 190 24.24 -2.52 -11.37
CA LEU A 190 23.32 -1.85 -10.45
C LEU A 190 22.08 -2.69 -10.21
N ILE A 191 21.48 -3.25 -11.26
CA ILE A 191 20.31 -4.14 -11.16
C ILE A 191 20.67 -5.36 -10.33
N ASP A 192 21.82 -6.00 -10.59
CA ASP A 192 22.30 -7.14 -9.80
C ASP A 192 22.42 -6.79 -8.31
N THR A 193 22.92 -5.59 -7.98
CA THR A 193 22.99 -5.16 -6.57
C THR A 193 21.61 -4.95 -5.95
N LEU A 194 20.64 -4.41 -6.69
CA LEU A 194 19.26 -4.24 -6.20
C LEU A 194 18.56 -5.59 -6.00
N GLU A 195 18.80 -6.55 -6.90
CA GLU A 195 18.32 -7.92 -6.77
C GLU A 195 18.92 -8.62 -5.55
N GLN A 196 20.22 -8.48 -5.30
CA GLN A 196 20.87 -9.00 -4.09
C GLN A 196 20.30 -8.40 -2.80
N ILE A 197 20.07 -7.08 -2.80
CA ILE A 197 19.45 -6.36 -1.69
C ILE A 197 18.03 -6.89 -1.42
N THR A 198 17.27 -7.22 -2.47
CA THR A 198 15.92 -7.79 -2.35
C THR A 198 15.98 -9.26 -1.89
N ALA A 199 16.89 -10.05 -2.45
CA ALA A 199 17.09 -11.45 -2.10
C ALA A 199 17.51 -11.64 -0.64
N THR A 200 18.16 -10.66 -0.01
CA THR A 200 18.57 -10.71 1.40
C THR A 200 17.39 -10.82 2.37
N ALA A 201 16.23 -10.28 1.98
CA ALA A 201 14.99 -10.37 2.76
C ALA A 201 14.20 -11.67 2.47
N LEU A 202 14.63 -12.44 1.47
CA LEU A 202 14.10 -13.75 1.16
C LEU A 202 15.04 -14.80 1.74
N VAL A 203 14.48 -15.89 2.27
CA VAL A 203 15.33 -17.04 2.59
C VAL A 203 15.74 -17.66 1.25
N PRO A 204 17.04 -17.87 1.00
CA PRO A 204 17.47 -18.60 -0.19
C PRO A 204 16.74 -19.94 -0.19
N PRO A 205 16.17 -20.39 -1.33
CA PRO A 205 15.44 -21.64 -1.38
C PRO A 205 16.33 -22.71 -0.76
N CYS A 206 15.90 -23.23 0.38
CA CYS A 206 16.55 -24.37 1.00
C CYS A 206 16.65 -25.41 -0.10
N SER A 207 17.88 -25.85 -0.40
CA SER A 207 18.15 -26.85 -1.43
C SER A 207 17.54 -28.18 -1.00
N GLN A 208 16.22 -28.29 -1.04
CA GLN A 208 15.50 -29.54 -0.82
C GLN A 208 15.46 -30.29 -2.15
N GLN A 209 16.36 -31.27 -2.21
CA GLN A 209 16.18 -32.55 -2.88
C GLN A 209 16.14 -32.53 -4.41
N ILE A 210 17.34 -32.54 -5.00
CA ILE A 210 17.58 -33.41 -6.16
C ILE A 210 17.55 -34.84 -5.61
N THR A 211 16.37 -35.45 -5.60
CA THR A 211 16.21 -36.90 -5.55
C THR A 211 15.66 -37.35 -6.89
N ALA A 212 16.54 -37.90 -7.71
CA ALA A 212 16.25 -38.80 -8.80
C ALA A 212 17.38 -39.83 -8.87
#